data_AF-A0A0E0JH49-F1
#
_entry.id   AF-A0A0E0JH49-F1
#
_cell.length_a   1.000
_cell.length_b   1.000
_cell.length_c   1.000
_cell.angle_alpha   90.00
_cell.angle_beta   90.00
_cell.angle_gamma   90.00
#
_symmetry.space_group_name_H-M   'P 1'
#
loop_
_entity.id
_entity.type
_entity.pdbx_description
1 polymer ?
#
loop_
_entity_poly.entity_id
_entity_poly.type
_entity_poly.pdbx_seq_one_letter_code
_entity_poly.pdbx_strand_id
1 'polypeptide(L)'
;MADMSPRTDTSTDDTDDNHMLEPGQAALVAASDSSDRSKDKHEDQKTLRRLAQNREAARKSRLRKKAYVQQLENSRLKLTQLEQELQRARQQGIFISSSVDQTHSMSGNGALAFDMEYARWLEEHNRQINELRSAVNAHAGDSELRGVVDKIMSHYEEIFKQKGNAAKADVFHVLSGMWKTPAERCFLWLGGFRPSELLKLEPLTEQQLSGIANLQQSSQQAEDALSQGMEALQQSLAETLAGSLGSSGSTGNVANYMGQMAMAMGKLGTLENFLRQADNLRQQTLQQMQRILTTRQSARALLVISDYSSRLRALSSLWLARPKE
;
A
#
# COMPACT_ATOMS: atom_id res chain seq x y z
N MET A 1 -12.65 17.36 -34.88
CA MET A 1 -13.74 16.39 -34.77
C MET A 1 -14.14 16.35 -33.30
N ALA A 2 -15.39 16.73 -33.01
CA ALA A 2 -16.04 16.86 -31.70
C ALA A 2 -16.09 15.52 -30.93
N ASP A 3 -16.38 15.41 -29.63
CA ASP A 3 -17.52 15.97 -28.86
C ASP A 3 -17.30 15.71 -27.34
N MET A 4 -17.25 16.73 -26.46
CA MET A 4 -18.30 17.31 -25.57
C MET A 4 -18.64 16.57 -24.25
N SER A 5 -18.46 17.31 -23.13
CA SER A 5 -19.21 17.21 -21.88
C SER A 5 -19.40 18.63 -21.31
N PRO A 6 -20.60 19.04 -20.85
CA PRO A 6 -20.86 20.44 -20.53
C PRO A 6 -20.55 20.77 -19.06
N ARG A 7 -19.82 21.87 -18.89
CA ARG A 7 -19.73 22.69 -17.68
C ARG A 7 -20.81 23.76 -17.74
N THR A 8 -21.41 24.11 -16.61
CA THR A 8 -22.13 25.37 -16.44
C THR A 8 -21.49 26.15 -15.30
N ASP A 9 -20.72 27.17 -15.69
CA ASP A 9 -20.41 28.35 -14.90
C ASP A 9 -21.66 29.24 -14.79
N THR A 10 -21.78 30.02 -13.72
CA THR A 10 -22.33 31.37 -13.80
C THR A 10 -21.94 32.17 -12.56
N SER A 11 -20.87 32.94 -12.76
CA SER A 11 -20.52 34.17 -12.04
C SER A 11 -21.56 35.25 -12.37
N THR A 12 -21.99 36.06 -11.38
CA THR A 12 -22.20 37.51 -11.58
C THR A 12 -22.17 38.22 -10.22
N ASP A 13 -21.13 39.03 -10.06
CA ASP A 13 -21.00 40.15 -9.12
C ASP A 13 -21.75 41.34 -9.74
N ASP A 14 -22.46 42.17 -8.97
CA ASP A 14 -22.77 43.54 -9.40
C ASP A 14 -23.20 44.43 -8.21
N THR A 15 -22.60 45.61 -8.26
CA THR A 15 -22.49 46.71 -7.31
C THR A 15 -23.71 47.65 -7.24
N ASP A 16 -23.83 48.35 -6.12
CA ASP A 16 -24.64 49.55 -5.88
C ASP A 16 -24.31 50.68 -6.88
N ASP A 17 -25.33 51.43 -7.34
CA ASP A 17 -25.29 52.89 -7.28
C ASP A 17 -26.66 53.58 -7.50
N ASN A 18 -26.76 54.75 -6.88
CA ASN A 18 -27.90 55.57 -6.51
C ASN A 18 -28.23 56.64 -7.57
N HIS A 19 -29.51 56.90 -7.93
CA HIS A 19 -29.93 58.22 -8.44
C HIS A 19 -31.44 58.52 -8.26
N MET A 20 -31.67 59.73 -7.74
CA MET A 20 -32.90 60.54 -7.58
C MET A 20 -33.87 60.54 -8.76
N LEU A 21 -35.18 60.76 -8.50
CA LEU A 21 -36.07 61.73 -9.21
C LEU A 21 -37.47 61.81 -8.55
N GLU A 22 -37.88 63.04 -8.18
CA GLU A 22 -39.26 63.51 -7.93
C GLU A 22 -39.97 63.73 -9.29
N PRO A 23 -41.31 63.63 -9.40
CA PRO A 23 -42.13 64.85 -9.34
C PRO A 23 -43.59 64.71 -8.84
N GLY A 24 -44.05 65.73 -8.10
CA GLY A 24 -45.15 66.63 -8.52
C GLY A 24 -46.59 66.12 -8.75
N GLN A 25 -47.50 66.60 -7.89
CA GLN A 25 -48.98 66.58 -7.85
C GLN A 25 -49.78 66.68 -9.18
N ALA A 26 -50.93 65.98 -9.27
CA ALA A 26 -52.27 66.54 -9.56
C ALA A 26 -53.39 65.47 -9.52
N ALA A 27 -54.57 65.86 -9.02
CA ALA A 27 -55.76 65.04 -8.80
C ALA A 27 -56.60 64.78 -10.06
N LEU A 28 -57.35 63.67 -10.09
CA LEU A 28 -58.74 63.60 -10.60
C LEU A 28 -59.40 62.25 -10.30
N VAL A 29 -60.67 62.34 -9.93
CA VAL A 29 -61.61 61.31 -9.47
C VAL A 29 -62.21 60.53 -10.64
N ALA A 30 -62.35 59.20 -10.55
CA ALA A 30 -63.50 58.45 -11.08
C ALA A 30 -63.51 56.99 -10.61
N ALA A 31 -64.71 56.41 -10.57
CA ALA A 31 -65.11 55.25 -9.79
C ALA A 31 -64.86 53.88 -10.45
N SER A 32 -64.98 52.86 -9.59
CA SER A 32 -65.42 51.47 -9.87
C SER A 32 -64.44 50.48 -10.51
N ASP A 33 -63.89 49.59 -9.67
CA ASP A 33 -64.33 48.17 -9.62
C ASP A 33 -63.80 47.53 -8.31
N SER A 34 -64.69 47.10 -7.40
CA SER A 34 -64.33 46.66 -6.04
C SER A 34 -64.08 45.16 -5.90
N SER A 35 -63.99 44.42 -7.01
CA SER A 35 -63.68 42.98 -7.01
C SER A 35 -62.17 42.69 -6.99
N ASP A 36 -61.35 43.54 -7.63
CA ASP A 36 -59.92 43.28 -7.83
C ASP A 36 -59.08 43.47 -6.55
N ARG A 37 -59.43 44.46 -5.72
CA ARG A 37 -58.68 44.78 -4.49
C ARG A 37 -58.71 43.68 -3.42
N SER A 38 -59.63 42.72 -3.52
CA SER A 38 -59.75 41.62 -2.56
C SER A 38 -58.85 40.43 -2.91
N LYS A 39 -58.67 40.16 -4.22
CA LYS A 39 -57.78 39.15 -4.76
C LYS A 39 -56.32 39.58 -4.64
N ASP A 40 -56.05 40.84 -4.97
CA ASP A 40 -54.74 41.48 -4.90
C ASP A 40 -54.20 41.50 -3.45
N LYS A 41 -55.04 41.87 -2.47
CA LYS A 41 -54.71 41.80 -1.04
C LYS A 41 -54.42 40.38 -0.54
N HIS A 42 -55.11 39.37 -1.07
CA HIS A 42 -54.90 37.97 -0.68
C HIS A 42 -53.62 37.40 -1.31
N GLU A 43 -53.29 37.79 -2.54
CA GLU A 43 -52.02 37.47 -3.20
C GLU A 43 -50.84 38.17 -2.52
N ASP A 44 -50.99 39.44 -2.12
CA ASP A 44 -50.01 40.17 -1.33
C ASP A 44 -49.76 39.51 0.03
N GLN A 45 -50.82 39.10 0.74
CA GLN A 45 -50.69 38.43 2.02
C GLN A 45 -50.00 37.05 1.88
N LYS A 46 -50.29 36.32 0.80
CA LYS A 46 -49.61 35.05 0.46
C LYS A 46 -48.14 35.27 0.12
N THR A 47 -47.82 36.34 -0.61
CA THR A 47 -46.46 36.73 -0.98
C THR A 47 -45.64 37.13 0.25
N LEU A 48 -46.21 37.92 1.16
CA LEU A 48 -45.59 38.28 2.43
C LEU A 48 -45.29 37.05 3.32
N ARG A 49 -46.19 36.07 3.36
CA ARG A 49 -45.95 34.79 4.08
C ARG A 49 -44.80 33.99 3.47
N ARG A 50 -44.73 33.91 2.13
CA ARG A 50 -43.62 33.23 1.43
C ARG A 50 -42.28 33.92 1.69
N LEU A 51 -42.24 35.25 1.67
CA LEU A 51 -41.03 36.02 1.99
C LEU A 51 -40.57 35.81 3.44
N ALA A 52 -41.51 35.76 4.39
CA ALA A 52 -41.18 35.44 5.79
C ALA A 52 -40.60 34.03 5.94
N GLN A 53 -41.21 33.03 5.29
CA GLN A 53 -40.69 31.65 5.29
C GLN A 53 -39.32 31.55 4.60
N ASN A 54 -39.09 32.26 3.50
CA ASN A 54 -37.81 32.29 2.82
C ASN A 54 -36.72 32.93 3.70
N ARG A 55 -37.04 34.04 4.39
CA ARG A 55 -36.13 34.66 5.38
C ARG A 55 -35.79 33.69 6.52
N GLU A 56 -36.76 32.93 7.03
CA GLU A 56 -36.52 31.95 8.08
C GLU A 56 -35.71 30.74 7.56
N ALA A 57 -36.00 30.25 6.36
CA ALA A 57 -35.27 29.18 5.71
C ALA A 57 -33.80 29.59 5.43
N ALA A 58 -33.57 30.82 4.98
CA ALA A 58 -32.24 31.38 4.77
C ALA A 58 -31.46 31.48 6.08
N ARG A 59 -32.10 31.92 7.18
CA ARG A 59 -31.47 31.93 8.52
C ARG A 59 -31.10 30.52 8.98
N LYS A 60 -32.02 29.55 8.86
CA LYS A 60 -31.76 28.13 9.21
C LYS A 60 -30.64 27.54 8.36
N SER A 61 -30.60 27.83 7.06
CA SER A 61 -29.53 27.39 6.14
C SER A 61 -28.17 27.97 6.55
N ARG A 62 -28.09 29.28 6.82
CA ARG A 62 -26.87 29.93 7.32
C ARG A 62 -26.38 29.31 8.61
N LEU A 63 -27.28 29.02 9.56
CA LEU A 63 -26.92 28.42 10.83
C LEU A 63 -26.36 27.00 10.66
N ARG A 64 -26.97 26.17 9.80
CA ARG A 64 -26.46 24.82 9.48
C ARG A 64 -25.09 24.88 8.80
N LYS A 65 -24.91 25.76 7.82
CA LYS A 65 -23.62 25.97 7.15
C LYS A 65 -22.55 26.41 8.15
N LYS A 66 -22.88 27.33 9.05
CA LYS A 66 -21.97 27.79 10.11
C LYS A 66 -21.56 26.64 11.04
N ALA A 67 -22.52 25.82 11.48
CA ALA A 67 -22.23 24.65 12.31
C ALA A 67 -21.36 23.62 11.58
N TYR A 68 -21.61 23.38 10.30
CA TYR A 68 -20.80 22.46 9.49
C TYR A 68 -19.37 22.95 9.29
N VAL A 69 -19.18 24.24 8.99
CA VAL A 69 -17.84 24.85 8.87
C VAL A 69 -17.08 24.75 10.20
N GLN A 70 -17.74 25.03 11.33
CA GLN A 70 -17.13 24.89 12.64
C GLN A 70 -16.74 23.43 12.95
N GLN A 71 -17.56 22.46 12.54
CA GLN A 71 -17.22 21.04 12.65
C GLN A 71 -15.99 20.68 11.79
N LEU A 72 -15.90 21.22 10.56
CA LEU A 72 -14.74 21.03 9.70
C LEU A 72 -13.47 21.62 10.31
N GLU A 73 -13.53 22.83 10.87
CA GLU A 73 -12.41 23.47 11.56
C GLU A 73 -11.93 22.65 12.76
N ASN A 74 -12.86 22.17 13.59
CA ASN A 74 -12.56 21.27 14.70
C ASN A 74 -11.91 19.96 14.22
N SER A 75 -12.43 19.38 13.12
CA SER A 75 -11.86 18.15 12.56
C SER A 75 -10.44 18.36 12.02
N ARG A 76 -10.17 19.53 11.40
CA ARG A 76 -8.85 19.90 10.90
C ARG A 76 -7.85 20.00 12.05
N LEU A 77 -8.22 20.70 13.13
CA LEU A 77 -7.38 20.83 14.32
C LEU A 77 -7.05 19.48 14.95
N LYS A 78 -8.06 18.60 15.07
CA LYS A 78 -7.87 17.24 15.59
C LYS A 78 -6.92 16.42 14.70
N LEU A 79 -7.02 16.58 13.38
CA LEU A 79 -6.14 15.89 12.44
C LEU A 79 -4.69 16.38 12.59
N THR A 80 -4.47 17.70 12.69
CA THR A 80 -3.14 18.26 12.96
C THR A 80 -2.57 17.77 14.31
N GLN A 81 -3.40 17.67 15.34
CA GLN A 81 -2.97 17.12 16.63
C GLN A 81 -2.55 15.64 16.52
N LEU A 82 -3.35 14.82 15.84
CA LEU A 82 -3.04 13.41 15.61
C LEU A 82 -1.74 13.24 14.79
N GLU A 83 -1.50 14.10 13.79
CA GLU A 83 -0.24 14.10 13.03
C GLU A 83 0.96 14.41 13.92
N GLN A 84 0.85 15.40 14.82
CA GLN A 84 1.89 15.73 15.79
C GLN A 84 2.12 14.61 16.80
N GLU A 85 1.06 13.99 17.32
CA GLU A 85 1.15 12.85 18.23
C GLU A 85 1.81 11.66 17.53
N LEU A 86 1.48 11.40 16.27
CA LEU A 86 2.09 10.33 15.48
C LEU A 86 3.58 10.59 15.19
N GLN A 87 3.95 11.84 14.86
CA GLN A 87 5.36 12.23 14.75
C GLN A 87 6.10 12.08 16.08
N ARG A 88 5.49 12.49 17.19
CA ARG A 88 6.08 12.37 18.53
C ARG A 88 6.22 10.90 18.96
N ALA A 89 5.24 10.05 18.67
CA ALA A 89 5.30 8.62 18.92
C ALA A 89 6.40 7.94 18.08
N ARG A 90 6.59 8.34 16.82
CA ARG A 90 7.72 7.89 16.00
C ARG A 90 9.06 8.29 16.61
N GLN A 91 9.19 9.52 17.12
CA GLN A 91 10.41 10.00 17.79
C GLN A 91 10.64 9.33 19.15
N GLN A 92 9.59 9.06 19.92
CA GLN A 92 9.68 8.31 21.18
C GLN A 92 9.99 6.83 20.96
N GLY A 93 9.48 6.22 19.88
CA GLY A 93 9.89 4.88 19.45
C GLY A 93 11.39 4.79 19.12
N ILE A 94 11.96 5.87 18.56
CA ILE A 94 13.41 6.01 18.36
C ILE A 94 14.15 6.14 19.70
N PHE A 95 13.58 6.84 20.69
CA PHE A 95 14.23 7.08 21.99
C PHE A 95 14.08 5.94 23.01
N ILE A 96 12.98 5.18 23.02
CA ILE A 96 12.83 3.99 23.89
C ILE A 96 13.86 2.91 23.52
N SER A 97 14.27 2.85 22.25
CA SER A 97 15.39 1.99 21.81
C SER A 97 16.75 2.40 22.38
N SER A 98 16.87 3.60 22.98
CA SER A 98 18.16 4.16 23.41
C SER A 98 18.38 4.18 24.94
N SER A 99 17.33 3.94 25.74
CA SER A 99 17.36 4.20 27.19
C SER A 99 17.28 2.96 28.09
N VAL A 100 17.20 1.74 27.54
CA VAL A 100 17.21 0.51 28.33
C VAL A 100 18.33 -0.39 27.82
N ASP A 101 19.45 -0.35 28.54
CA ASP A 101 20.61 -1.24 28.52
C ASP A 101 21.33 -1.52 27.19
N GLN A 102 22.62 -1.20 27.24
CA GLN A 102 23.63 -1.22 26.19
C GLN A 102 24.04 -2.65 25.75
N THR A 103 23.11 -3.60 25.72
CA THR A 103 23.33 -4.99 25.27
C THR A 103 22.37 -5.44 24.15
N HIS A 104 21.33 -4.66 23.81
CA HIS A 104 20.38 -5.03 22.73
C HIS A 104 20.12 -3.93 21.68
N SER A 105 20.99 -2.92 21.59
CA SER A 105 20.95 -1.85 20.56
C SER A 105 21.36 -2.32 19.14
N MET A 106 20.99 -3.53 18.75
CA MET A 106 21.15 -4.04 17.38
C MET A 106 19.80 -4.21 16.65
N SER A 107 18.68 -4.21 17.37
CA SER A 107 17.37 -4.50 16.76
C SER A 107 16.87 -3.38 15.83
N GLY A 108 17.08 -2.11 16.17
CA GLY A 108 16.76 -0.98 15.28
C GLY A 108 17.71 -0.82 14.07
N ASN A 109 18.89 -1.45 14.12
CA ASN A 109 19.88 -1.39 13.06
C ASN A 109 19.81 -2.58 12.09
N GLY A 110 19.11 -3.67 12.47
CA GLY A 110 19.01 -4.89 11.67
C GLY A 110 18.32 -4.69 10.32
N ALA A 111 17.25 -3.89 10.28
CA ALA A 111 16.54 -3.56 9.06
C ALA A 111 17.42 -2.76 8.08
N LEU A 112 18.09 -1.71 8.55
CA LEU A 112 19.01 -0.91 7.74
C LEU A 112 20.24 -1.71 7.30
N ALA A 113 20.77 -2.56 8.17
CA ALA A 113 21.86 -3.47 7.84
C ALA A 113 21.47 -4.43 6.70
N PHE A 114 20.28 -5.03 6.81
CA PHE A 114 19.75 -5.89 5.75
C PHE A 114 19.52 -5.13 4.44
N ASP A 115 19.01 -3.90 4.48
CA ASP A 115 18.83 -3.09 3.27
C ASP A 115 20.16 -2.82 2.56
N MET A 116 21.22 -2.51 3.31
CA MET A 116 22.57 -2.33 2.78
C MET A 116 23.16 -3.63 2.23
N GLU A 117 22.96 -4.75 2.92
CA GLU A 117 23.39 -6.07 2.45
C GLU A 117 22.66 -6.48 1.17
N TYR A 118 21.35 -6.26 1.12
CA TYR A 118 20.54 -6.52 -0.05
C TYR A 118 20.95 -5.66 -1.25
N ALA A 119 21.24 -4.37 -1.03
CA ALA A 119 21.73 -3.49 -2.09
C ALA A 119 23.05 -4.02 -2.70
N ARG A 120 24.01 -4.40 -1.84
CA ARG A 120 25.27 -5.01 -2.28
C ARG A 120 25.06 -6.34 -3.00
N TRP A 121 24.17 -7.19 -2.47
CA TRP A 121 23.81 -8.45 -3.11
C TRP A 121 23.22 -8.22 -4.51
N LEU A 122 22.38 -7.19 -4.66
CA LEU A 122 21.74 -6.85 -5.92
C LEU A 122 22.75 -6.34 -6.97
N GLU A 123 23.72 -5.53 -6.55
CA GLU A 123 24.82 -5.09 -7.42
C GLU A 123 25.62 -6.28 -7.98
N GLU A 124 26.01 -7.21 -7.10
CA GLU A 124 26.72 -8.42 -7.49
C GLU A 124 25.86 -9.34 -8.36
N HIS A 125 24.57 -9.48 -8.04
CA HIS A 125 23.62 -10.23 -8.86
C HIS A 125 23.54 -9.65 -10.28
N ASN A 126 23.43 -8.32 -10.41
CA ASN A 126 23.40 -7.67 -11.73
C ASN A 126 24.73 -7.89 -12.49
N ARG A 127 25.87 -7.87 -11.79
CA ARG A 127 27.18 -8.18 -12.40
C ARG A 127 27.22 -9.60 -12.96
N GLN A 128 26.80 -10.60 -12.17
CA GLN A 128 26.76 -12.01 -12.59
C GLN A 128 25.76 -12.25 -13.73
N ILE A 129 24.61 -11.57 -13.72
CA ILE A 129 23.63 -11.66 -14.80
C ILE A 129 24.17 -11.06 -16.11
N ASN A 130 24.93 -9.97 -16.03
CA ASN A 130 25.59 -9.39 -17.21
C ASN A 130 26.72 -10.29 -17.74
N GLU A 131 27.47 -10.95 -16.86
CA GLU A 131 28.45 -11.99 -17.19
C GLU A 131 27.77 -13.15 -17.94
N LEU A 132 26.66 -13.68 -17.39
CA LEU A 132 25.85 -14.73 -18.01
C LEU A 132 25.30 -14.32 -19.38
N ARG A 133 24.76 -13.10 -19.49
CA ARG A 133 24.22 -12.57 -20.75
C ARG A 133 25.32 -12.49 -21.82
N SER A 134 26.51 -12.04 -21.44
CA SER A 134 27.66 -11.96 -22.34
C SER A 134 28.10 -13.35 -22.80
N ALA A 135 28.22 -14.32 -21.89
CA ALA A 135 28.58 -15.70 -22.21
C ALA A 135 27.55 -16.37 -23.14
N VAL A 136 26.25 -16.17 -22.89
CA VAL A 136 25.17 -16.68 -23.76
C VAL A 136 25.26 -16.07 -25.16
N ASN A 137 25.47 -14.76 -25.27
CA ASN A 137 25.59 -14.06 -26.55
C ASN A 137 26.85 -14.43 -27.34
N ALA A 138 27.96 -14.69 -26.63
CA ALA A 138 29.21 -15.18 -27.21
C ALA A 138 29.14 -16.67 -27.60
N HIS A 139 28.01 -17.35 -27.38
CA HIS A 139 27.85 -18.78 -27.61
C HIS A 139 28.89 -19.62 -26.85
N ALA A 140 29.20 -19.21 -25.61
CA ALA A 140 30.11 -19.92 -24.72
C ALA A 140 29.74 -21.40 -24.58
N GLY A 141 30.77 -22.21 -24.37
CA GLY A 141 30.63 -23.65 -24.15
C GLY A 141 29.83 -23.96 -22.89
N ASP A 142 29.24 -25.15 -22.83
CA ASP A 142 28.36 -25.53 -21.72
C ASP A 142 29.09 -25.61 -20.36
N SER A 143 30.40 -25.86 -20.34
CA SER A 143 31.21 -25.84 -19.11
C SER A 143 31.35 -24.43 -18.55
N GLU A 144 31.59 -23.44 -19.40
CA GLU A 144 31.70 -22.02 -19.01
C GLU A 144 30.35 -21.50 -18.52
N LEU A 145 29.27 -21.79 -19.27
CA LEU A 145 27.91 -21.45 -18.84
C LEU A 145 27.55 -22.09 -17.51
N ARG A 146 27.94 -23.35 -17.27
CA ARG A 146 27.71 -24.04 -16.00
C ARG A 146 28.37 -23.29 -14.84
N GLY A 147 29.63 -22.87 -15.00
CA GLY A 147 30.33 -22.11 -13.96
C GLY A 147 29.59 -20.83 -13.55
N VAL A 148 29.09 -20.05 -14.52
CA VAL A 148 28.34 -18.82 -14.23
C VAL A 148 26.97 -19.12 -13.63
N VAL A 149 26.27 -20.14 -14.13
CA VAL A 149 24.97 -20.59 -13.62
C VAL A 149 25.08 -21.06 -12.16
N ASP A 150 26.09 -21.86 -11.83
CA ASP A 150 26.31 -22.38 -10.48
C ASP A 150 26.64 -21.24 -9.51
N LYS A 151 27.45 -20.26 -9.95
CA LYS A 151 27.75 -19.04 -9.19
C LYS A 151 26.49 -18.23 -8.85
N ILE A 152 25.58 -18.05 -9.81
CA ILE A 152 24.30 -17.37 -9.58
C ILE A 152 23.43 -18.15 -8.60
N MET A 153 23.43 -19.48 -8.66
CA MET A 153 22.67 -20.31 -7.74
C MET A 153 23.17 -20.21 -6.30
N SER A 154 24.48 -20.25 -6.09
CA SER A 154 25.08 -20.00 -4.78
C SER A 154 24.74 -18.58 -4.29
N HIS A 155 24.68 -17.59 -5.18
CA HIS A 155 24.27 -16.23 -4.84
C HIS A 155 22.83 -16.16 -4.34
N TYR A 156 21.90 -16.93 -4.92
CA TYR A 156 20.52 -17.04 -4.41
C TYR A 156 20.45 -17.69 -3.01
N GLU A 157 21.25 -18.72 -2.76
CA GLU A 157 21.33 -19.35 -1.44
C GLU A 157 21.82 -18.37 -0.36
N GLU A 158 22.79 -17.51 -0.69
CA GLU A 158 23.28 -16.49 0.22
C GLU A 158 22.20 -15.50 0.64
N ILE A 159 21.40 -14.97 -0.30
CA ILE A 159 20.34 -14.01 0.07
C ILE A 159 19.23 -14.66 0.89
N PHE A 160 18.88 -15.93 0.64
CA PHE A 160 17.89 -16.62 1.47
C PHE A 160 18.40 -16.80 2.91
N LYS A 161 19.70 -17.10 3.08
CA LYS A 161 20.32 -17.16 4.41
C LYS A 161 20.35 -15.79 5.10
N GLN A 162 20.75 -14.72 4.40
CA GLN A 162 20.76 -13.36 4.94
C GLN A 162 19.35 -12.91 5.32
N LYS A 163 18.35 -13.18 4.48
CA LYS A 163 16.95 -12.89 4.76
C LYS A 163 16.42 -13.66 5.97
N GLY A 164 16.83 -14.91 6.16
CA GLY A 164 16.52 -15.67 7.38
C GLY A 164 17.10 -15.04 8.64
N ASN A 165 18.32 -14.49 8.58
CA ASN A 165 18.91 -13.74 9.69
C ASN A 165 18.18 -12.41 9.95
N ALA A 166 17.82 -11.69 8.87
CA ALA A 166 17.05 -10.47 8.98
C ALA A 166 15.66 -10.71 9.58
N ALA A 167 15.01 -11.82 9.23
CA ALA A 167 13.70 -12.18 9.78
C ALA A 167 13.74 -12.48 11.29
N LYS A 168 14.86 -12.98 11.83
CA LYS A 168 15.06 -13.15 13.27
C LYS A 168 15.18 -11.82 14.01
N ALA A 169 15.76 -10.81 13.35
CA ALA A 169 15.93 -9.48 13.91
C ALA A 169 14.64 -8.64 13.79
N ASP A 170 14.03 -8.67 12.61
CA ASP A 170 12.77 -7.98 12.30
C ASP A 170 12.01 -8.72 11.18
N VAL A 171 11.10 -9.59 11.60
CA VAL A 171 10.24 -10.37 10.71
C VAL A 171 9.28 -9.50 9.90
N PHE A 172 8.87 -8.35 10.44
CA PHE A 172 7.92 -7.45 9.78
C PHE A 172 8.59 -6.66 8.67
N HIS A 173 9.84 -6.25 8.84
CA HIS A 173 10.64 -5.61 7.78
C HIS A 173 10.77 -6.52 6.56
N VAL A 174 11.10 -7.80 6.79
CA VAL A 174 11.23 -8.79 5.71
C VAL A 174 9.89 -9.06 5.04
N LEU A 175 8.82 -9.30 5.82
CA LEU A 175 7.49 -9.63 5.30
C LEU A 175 6.85 -8.48 4.53
N SER A 176 6.98 -7.25 5.02
CA SER A 176 6.44 -6.04 4.39
C SER A 176 7.15 -5.68 3.08
N GLY A 177 8.35 -6.22 2.85
CA GLY A 177 9.10 -5.97 1.63
C GLY A 177 9.68 -4.56 1.55
N MET A 178 9.86 -3.87 2.66
CA MET A 178 10.35 -2.48 2.69
C MET A 178 11.74 -2.31 2.07
N TRP A 179 12.52 -3.38 2.06
CA TRP A 179 13.80 -3.54 1.37
C TRP A 179 13.71 -3.63 -0.16
N LYS A 180 12.49 -3.65 -0.74
CA LYS A 180 12.22 -3.68 -2.19
C LYS A 180 11.57 -2.39 -2.70
N THR A 181 11.68 -2.17 -4.01
CA THR A 181 10.97 -1.06 -4.67
C THR A 181 9.44 -1.25 -4.58
N PRO A 182 8.65 -0.16 -4.54
CA PRO A 182 7.18 -0.24 -4.53
C PRO A 182 6.58 -1.17 -5.58
N ALA A 183 7.08 -1.15 -6.81
CA ALA A 183 6.57 -2.01 -7.89
C ALA A 183 6.86 -3.49 -7.64
N GLU A 184 8.06 -3.83 -7.12
CA GLU A 184 8.38 -5.22 -6.76
C GLU A 184 7.52 -5.71 -5.59
N ARG A 185 7.22 -4.84 -4.62
CA ARG A 185 6.42 -5.19 -3.43
C ARG A 185 5.04 -5.73 -3.78
N CYS A 186 4.43 -5.26 -4.88
CA CYS A 186 3.14 -5.74 -5.35
C CYS A 186 3.11 -7.23 -5.70
N PHE A 187 4.26 -7.84 -5.95
CA PHE A 187 4.40 -9.24 -6.36
C PHE A 187 5.09 -10.11 -5.30
N LEU A 188 5.23 -9.60 -4.07
CA LEU A 188 5.78 -10.39 -2.98
C LEU A 188 4.73 -11.33 -2.37
N TRP A 189 5.17 -12.55 -2.13
CA TRP A 189 4.48 -13.59 -1.40
C TRP A 189 5.43 -14.12 -0.32
N LEU A 190 5.07 -14.03 0.97
CA LEU A 190 5.94 -14.47 2.08
C LEU A 190 7.40 -13.96 1.94
N GLY A 191 7.55 -12.65 1.71
CA GLY A 191 8.84 -11.96 1.59
C GLY A 191 9.63 -12.26 0.31
N GLY A 192 9.06 -12.86 -0.74
CA GLY A 192 9.78 -13.11 -1.99
C GLY A 192 8.84 -13.42 -3.15
N PHE A 193 9.36 -13.90 -4.28
CA PHE A 193 8.52 -14.31 -5.42
C PHE A 193 7.77 -15.62 -5.16
N ARG A 194 6.71 -15.93 -5.91
CA ARG A 194 6.12 -17.27 -5.94
C ARG A 194 6.89 -18.18 -6.90
N PRO A 195 7.55 -19.26 -6.44
CA PRO A 195 8.32 -20.15 -7.31
C PRO A 195 7.52 -20.73 -8.48
N SER A 196 6.24 -21.04 -8.30
CA SER A 196 5.34 -21.54 -9.36
C SER A 196 5.21 -20.58 -10.56
N GLU A 197 5.29 -19.27 -10.31
CA GLU A 197 5.18 -18.23 -11.34
C GLU A 197 6.45 -18.10 -12.19
N LEU A 198 7.62 -18.47 -11.64
CA LEU A 198 8.89 -18.44 -12.36
C LEU A 198 9.06 -19.59 -13.37
N LEU A 199 8.26 -20.65 -13.25
CA LEU A 199 8.39 -21.86 -14.05
C LEU A 199 7.73 -21.77 -15.43
N LYS A 200 7.24 -20.59 -15.82
CA LYS A 200 6.68 -20.31 -17.15
C LYS A 200 7.82 -20.10 -18.16
N LEU A 201 8.52 -21.19 -18.51
CA LEU A 201 9.73 -21.17 -19.34
C LEU A 201 9.47 -21.77 -20.73
N GLU A 202 9.97 -21.12 -21.77
CA GLU A 202 9.90 -21.60 -23.16
C GLU A 202 11.17 -21.23 -23.94
N PRO A 203 11.61 -22.03 -24.94
CA PRO A 203 11.07 -23.32 -25.38
C PRO A 203 11.69 -24.54 -24.65
N LEU A 204 10.90 -25.62 -24.47
CA LEU A 204 11.26 -26.85 -23.76
C LEU A 204 10.88 -28.11 -24.57
N THR A 205 11.54 -29.24 -24.33
CA THR A 205 11.13 -30.54 -24.90
C THR A 205 9.87 -31.08 -24.20
N GLU A 206 9.13 -32.01 -24.79
CA GLU A 206 7.93 -32.62 -24.15
C GLU A 206 8.24 -33.25 -22.79
N GLN A 207 9.38 -33.95 -22.68
CA GLN A 207 9.83 -34.51 -21.41
C GLN A 207 10.11 -33.40 -20.38
N GLN A 208 10.75 -32.30 -20.79
CA GLN A 208 11.00 -31.17 -19.89
C GLN A 208 9.71 -30.43 -19.51
N LEU A 209 8.77 -30.28 -20.44
CA LEU A 209 7.46 -29.68 -20.17
C LEU A 209 6.71 -30.45 -19.09
N SER A 210 6.64 -31.78 -19.19
CA SER A 210 6.02 -32.60 -18.13
C SER A 210 6.75 -32.46 -16.78
N GLY A 211 8.09 -32.44 -16.78
CA GLY A 211 8.89 -32.24 -15.57
C GLY A 211 8.64 -30.87 -14.92
N ILE A 212 8.62 -29.80 -15.71
CA ILE A 212 8.36 -28.43 -15.24
C ILE A 212 6.91 -28.27 -14.77
N ALA A 213 5.93 -28.86 -15.47
CA ALA A 213 4.53 -28.84 -15.06
C ALA A 213 4.33 -29.53 -13.71
N ASN A 214 4.94 -30.70 -13.49
CA ASN A 214 4.91 -31.39 -12.20
C ASN A 214 5.57 -30.55 -11.09
N LEU A 215 6.72 -29.93 -11.37
CA LEU A 215 7.40 -29.06 -10.43
C LEU A 215 6.56 -27.82 -10.09
N GLN A 216 5.87 -27.25 -11.08
CA GLN A 216 4.98 -26.11 -10.90
C GLN A 216 3.77 -26.49 -10.05
N GLN A 217 3.13 -27.61 -10.34
CA GLN A 217 2.00 -28.11 -9.55
C GLN A 217 2.40 -28.37 -8.10
N SER A 218 3.53 -29.06 -7.89
CA SER A 218 4.02 -29.34 -6.54
C SER A 218 4.42 -28.05 -5.79
N SER A 219 5.05 -27.08 -6.46
CA SER A 219 5.36 -25.77 -5.88
C SER A 219 4.09 -25.02 -5.49
N GLN A 220 3.07 -25.00 -6.35
CA GLN A 220 1.79 -24.35 -6.07
C GLN A 220 1.08 -24.96 -4.85
N GLN A 221 1.07 -26.29 -4.72
CA GLN A 221 0.48 -26.96 -3.56
C GLN A 221 1.19 -26.57 -2.25
N ALA A 222 2.52 -26.49 -2.27
CA ALA A 222 3.29 -26.04 -1.12
C ALA A 222 3.06 -24.54 -0.81
N GLU A 223 2.94 -23.71 -1.85
CA GLU A 223 2.59 -22.29 -1.72
C GLU A 223 1.20 -22.10 -1.08
N ASP A 224 0.21 -22.88 -1.50
CA ASP A 224 -1.15 -22.83 -0.97
C ASP A 224 -1.18 -23.28 0.49
N ALA A 225 -0.49 -24.37 0.83
CA ALA A 225 -0.38 -24.86 2.21
C ALA A 225 0.28 -23.83 3.14
N LEU A 226 1.37 -23.19 2.69
CA LEU A 226 2.05 -22.13 3.46
C LEU A 226 1.17 -20.89 3.61
N SER A 227 0.42 -20.52 2.57
CA SER A 227 -0.51 -19.38 2.61
C SER A 227 -1.64 -19.61 3.61
N GLN A 228 -2.27 -20.79 3.57
CA GLN A 228 -3.33 -21.18 4.52
C GLN A 228 -2.81 -21.20 5.97
N GLY A 229 -1.60 -21.75 6.19
CA GLY A 229 -0.98 -21.75 7.51
C GLY A 229 -0.68 -20.34 8.02
N MET A 230 -0.26 -19.43 7.15
CA MET A 230 -0.03 -18.03 7.47
C MET A 230 -1.33 -17.29 7.81
N GLU A 231 -2.40 -17.50 7.05
CA GLU A 231 -3.72 -16.93 7.33
C GLU A 231 -4.26 -17.40 8.70
N ALA A 232 -4.16 -18.70 8.99
CA ALA A 232 -4.54 -19.25 10.29
C ALA A 232 -3.71 -18.65 11.45
N LEU A 233 -2.40 -18.45 11.23
CA LEU A 233 -1.53 -17.78 12.20
C LEU A 233 -1.98 -16.34 12.44
N GLN A 234 -2.22 -15.57 11.39
CA GLN A 234 -2.67 -14.18 11.47
C GLN A 234 -4.01 -14.05 12.20
N GLN A 235 -4.97 -14.93 11.89
CA GLN A 235 -6.26 -14.99 12.56
C GLN A 235 -6.10 -15.28 14.06
N SER A 236 -5.29 -16.29 14.40
CA SER A 236 -5.00 -16.66 15.77
C SER A 236 -4.31 -15.53 16.54
N LEU A 237 -3.44 -14.76 15.88
CA LEU A 237 -2.76 -13.60 16.45
C LEU A 237 -3.76 -12.46 16.72
N ALA A 238 -4.65 -12.19 15.78
CA ALA A 238 -5.72 -11.19 15.92
C ALA A 238 -6.66 -11.52 17.09
N GLU A 239 -7.08 -12.77 17.24
CA GLU A 239 -7.92 -13.22 18.36
C GLU A 239 -7.23 -13.04 19.71
N THR A 240 -5.92 -13.31 19.78
CA THR A 240 -5.13 -13.13 21.02
C THR A 240 -5.06 -11.67 21.44
N LEU A 241 -4.91 -10.76 20.47
CA LEU A 241 -4.87 -9.33 20.73
C LEU A 241 -6.26 -8.76 21.03
N ALA A 242 -7.30 -9.21 20.33
CA ALA A 242 -8.68 -8.77 20.53
C ALA A 242 -9.23 -9.16 21.92
N GLY A 243 -8.78 -10.28 22.48
CA GLY A 243 -9.08 -10.70 23.85
C GLY A 243 -8.66 -9.69 24.93
N SER A 244 -7.82 -8.71 24.62
CA SER A 244 -7.44 -7.60 25.52
C SER A 244 -8.50 -6.51 25.65
N LEU A 245 -9.34 -6.32 24.63
CA LEU A 245 -10.26 -5.17 24.54
C LEU A 245 -11.63 -5.45 25.18
N GLY A 246 -11.98 -6.72 25.42
CA GLY A 246 -13.28 -7.14 25.94
C GLY A 246 -13.46 -6.99 27.47
N SER A 247 -12.39 -6.74 28.23
CA SER A 247 -12.46 -6.61 29.70
C SER A 247 -12.59 -5.14 30.13
N SER A 248 -13.66 -4.47 29.70
CA SER A 248 -13.91 -3.06 30.01
C SER A 248 -14.50 -2.80 31.43
N GLY A 249 -14.38 -3.75 32.37
CA GLY A 249 -15.10 -3.69 33.66
C GLY A 249 -14.24 -3.70 34.93
N SER A 250 -12.95 -4.00 34.84
CA SER A 250 -12.08 -4.05 36.02
C SER A 250 -10.70 -3.59 35.59
N THR A 251 -10.09 -2.70 36.37
CA THR A 251 -8.70 -2.24 36.22
C THR A 251 -7.82 -3.38 35.71
N GLY A 252 -7.47 -3.32 34.42
CA GLY A 252 -6.87 -4.41 33.68
C GLY A 252 -5.65 -4.92 34.42
N ASN A 253 -5.73 -6.16 34.88
CA ASN A 253 -4.64 -6.79 35.60
C ASN A 253 -3.45 -6.83 34.63
N VAL A 254 -2.39 -6.07 34.90
CA VAL A 254 -1.20 -5.97 34.01
C VAL A 254 -0.66 -7.35 33.65
N ALA A 255 -0.82 -8.33 34.55
CA ALA A 255 -0.53 -9.75 34.33
C ALA A 255 -1.28 -10.37 33.13
N ASN A 256 -2.56 -10.03 32.92
CA ASN A 256 -3.35 -10.56 31.80
C ASN A 256 -2.85 -9.99 30.45
N TYR A 257 -2.58 -8.69 30.40
CA TYR A 257 -2.00 -8.06 29.21
C TYR A 257 -0.61 -8.62 28.90
N MET A 258 0.25 -8.75 29.92
CA MET A 258 1.58 -9.35 29.76
C MET A 258 1.50 -10.80 29.27
N GLY A 259 0.57 -11.60 29.79
CA GLY A 259 0.34 -12.97 29.32
C GLY A 259 -0.11 -13.03 27.86
N GLN A 260 -1.04 -12.14 27.46
CA GLN A 260 -1.48 -12.03 26.06
C GLN A 260 -0.36 -11.57 25.13
N MET A 261 0.43 -10.59 25.55
CA MET A 261 1.59 -10.13 24.79
C MET A 261 2.63 -11.24 24.65
N ALA A 262 2.91 -12.01 25.71
CA ALA A 262 3.81 -13.16 25.64
C ALA A 262 3.30 -14.23 24.65
N MET A 263 2.00 -14.51 24.63
CA MET A 263 1.40 -15.42 23.63
C MET A 263 1.52 -14.86 22.20
N ALA A 264 1.25 -13.58 22.00
CA ALA A 264 1.39 -12.92 20.70
C ALA A 264 2.85 -12.95 20.21
N MET A 265 3.81 -12.66 21.09
CA MET A 265 5.24 -12.75 20.81
C MET A 265 5.67 -14.17 20.44
N GLY A 266 5.15 -15.19 21.13
CA GLY A 266 5.38 -16.60 20.77
C GLY A 266 4.91 -16.92 19.33
N LYS A 267 3.76 -16.37 18.91
CA LYS A 267 3.24 -16.51 17.54
C LYS A 267 4.09 -15.80 16.49
N LEU A 268 4.79 -14.71 16.84
CA LEU A 268 5.74 -14.06 15.93
C LEU A 268 6.93 -14.95 15.59
N GLY A 269 7.37 -15.82 16.51
CA GLY A 269 8.38 -16.84 16.19
C GLY A 269 7.91 -17.83 15.11
N THR A 270 6.61 -18.11 15.05
CA THR A 270 6.03 -18.93 13.97
C THR A 270 6.07 -18.22 12.62
N LEU A 271 5.99 -16.88 12.60
CA LEU A 271 6.06 -16.09 11.37
C LEU A 271 7.43 -16.19 10.69
N GLU A 272 8.52 -16.14 11.46
CA GLU A 272 9.88 -16.38 10.97
C GLU A 272 9.97 -17.75 10.28
N ASN A 273 9.39 -18.78 10.89
CA ASN A 273 9.38 -20.13 10.33
C ASN A 273 8.66 -20.22 8.98
N PHE A 274 7.58 -19.47 8.77
CA PHE A 274 6.90 -19.41 7.46
C PHE A 274 7.77 -18.75 6.40
N LEU A 275 8.44 -17.64 6.72
CA LEU A 275 9.36 -16.98 5.78
C LEU A 275 10.51 -17.91 5.37
N ARG A 276 11.11 -18.60 6.35
CA ARG A 276 12.17 -19.58 6.08
C ARG A 276 11.69 -20.75 5.22
N GLN A 277 10.50 -21.29 5.48
CA GLN A 277 9.92 -22.35 4.65
C GLN A 277 9.64 -21.89 3.23
N ALA A 278 9.16 -20.65 3.05
CA ALA A 278 8.95 -20.07 1.72
C ALA A 278 10.28 -19.90 0.96
N ASP A 279 11.35 -19.46 1.62
CA ASP A 279 12.67 -19.35 0.99
C ASP A 279 13.29 -20.71 0.67
N ASN A 280 13.11 -21.71 1.54
CA ASN A 280 13.50 -23.09 1.24
C ASN A 280 12.76 -23.64 0.02
N LEU A 281 11.45 -23.37 -0.11
CA LEU A 281 10.68 -23.76 -1.28
C LEU A 281 11.24 -23.11 -2.55
N ARG A 282 11.54 -21.81 -2.51
CA ARG A 282 12.19 -21.11 -3.65
C ARG A 282 13.51 -21.75 -4.05
N GLN A 283 14.38 -22.01 -3.08
CA GLN A 283 15.68 -22.63 -3.33
C GLN A 283 15.52 -24.02 -3.95
N GLN A 284 14.64 -24.85 -3.38
CA GLN A 284 14.36 -26.19 -3.89
C GLN A 284 13.79 -26.14 -5.31
N THR A 285 12.83 -25.26 -5.60
CA THR A 285 12.25 -25.12 -6.94
C THR A 285 13.32 -24.70 -7.96
N LEU A 286 14.19 -23.74 -7.63
CA LEU A 286 15.29 -23.34 -8.53
C LEU A 286 16.27 -24.49 -8.79
N GLN A 287 16.61 -25.26 -7.75
CA GLN A 287 17.48 -26.44 -7.88
C GLN A 287 16.84 -27.55 -8.73
N GLN A 288 15.55 -27.85 -8.53
CA GLN A 288 14.86 -28.86 -9.35
C GLN A 288 14.71 -28.40 -10.80
N MET A 289 14.43 -27.12 -11.02
CA MET A 289 14.39 -26.52 -12.36
C MET A 289 15.71 -26.79 -13.10
N GLN A 290 16.86 -26.55 -12.46
CA GLN A 290 18.17 -26.82 -13.09
C GLN A 290 18.47 -28.31 -13.34
N ARG A 291 17.83 -29.22 -12.60
CA ARG A 291 17.94 -30.66 -12.86
C ARG A 291 17.14 -31.10 -14.08
N ILE A 292 16.03 -30.42 -14.35
CA ILE A 292 15.15 -30.71 -15.50
C ILE A 292 15.73 -30.07 -16.78
N LEU A 293 16.32 -28.88 -16.65
CA LEU A 293 16.81 -28.09 -17.78
C LEU A 293 18.26 -28.42 -18.13
N THR A 294 18.61 -28.26 -19.41
CA THR A 294 20.02 -28.21 -19.83
C THR A 294 20.71 -26.96 -19.26
N THR A 295 22.05 -26.93 -19.30
CA THR A 295 22.82 -25.74 -18.87
C THR A 295 22.39 -24.48 -19.61
N ARG A 296 22.23 -24.58 -20.93
CA ARG A 296 21.85 -23.45 -21.77
C ARG A 296 20.43 -22.97 -21.51
N GLN A 297 19.49 -23.90 -21.27
CA GLN A 297 18.13 -23.54 -20.86
C GLN A 297 18.11 -22.90 -19.48
N SER A 298 18.89 -23.42 -18.52
CA SER A 298 19.03 -22.84 -17.18
C SER A 298 19.59 -21.42 -17.24
N ALA A 299 20.63 -21.19 -18.05
CA ALA A 299 21.19 -19.87 -18.29
C ALA A 299 20.12 -18.89 -18.82
N ARG A 300 19.36 -19.29 -19.85
CA ARG A 300 18.29 -18.46 -20.41
C ARG A 300 17.16 -18.20 -19.40
N ALA A 301 16.78 -19.21 -18.63
CA ALA A 301 15.76 -19.08 -17.59
C ALA A 301 16.18 -18.04 -16.54
N LEU A 302 17.42 -18.10 -16.04
CA LEU A 302 17.95 -17.13 -15.08
C LEU A 302 17.98 -15.70 -15.64
N LEU A 303 18.29 -15.53 -16.93
CA LEU A 303 18.21 -14.22 -17.59
C LEU A 303 16.77 -13.69 -17.61
N VAL A 304 15.80 -14.52 -17.99
CA VAL A 304 14.37 -14.13 -18.01
C VAL A 304 13.87 -13.74 -16.62
N ILE A 305 14.21 -14.52 -15.59
CA ILE A 305 13.84 -14.24 -14.19
C ILE A 305 14.44 -12.92 -13.72
N SER A 306 15.70 -12.65 -14.04
CA SER A 306 16.37 -11.41 -13.66
C SER A 306 15.82 -10.21 -14.42
N ASP A 307 15.55 -10.35 -15.73
CA ASP A 307 14.96 -9.31 -16.57
C ASP A 307 13.57 -8.90 -16.08
N TYR A 308 12.74 -9.86 -15.66
CA TYR A 308 11.46 -9.57 -15.03
C TYR A 308 11.61 -8.67 -13.80
N SER A 309 12.50 -9.05 -12.88
CA SER A 309 12.76 -8.27 -11.65
C SER A 309 13.36 -6.89 -11.94
N SER A 310 14.24 -6.81 -12.94
CA SER A 310 14.83 -5.54 -13.41
C SER A 310 13.79 -4.60 -13.98
N ARG A 311 12.83 -5.11 -14.77
CA ARG A 311 11.74 -4.32 -15.34
C ARG A 311 10.83 -3.73 -14.26
N LEU A 312 10.51 -4.49 -13.21
CA LEU A 312 9.75 -3.98 -12.06
C LEU A 312 10.50 -2.82 -11.37
N ARG A 313 11.81 -2.97 -11.13
CA ARG A 313 12.65 -1.90 -10.55
C ARG A 313 12.71 -0.66 -11.44
N ALA A 314 12.84 -0.84 -12.75
CA ALA A 314 12.82 0.26 -13.72
C ALA A 314 11.47 1.00 -13.71
N LEU A 315 10.36 0.27 -13.68
CA LEU A 315 9.01 0.84 -13.59
C LEU A 315 8.84 1.68 -12.31
N SER A 316 9.33 1.19 -11.18
CA SER A 316 9.31 1.96 -9.93
C SER A 316 10.12 3.25 -10.05
N SER A 317 11.29 3.20 -10.70
CA SER A 317 12.16 4.37 -10.87
C SER A 317 11.51 5.42 -11.77
N LEU A 318 10.88 4.99 -12.87
CA LEU A 318 10.11 5.86 -13.77
C LEU A 318 8.93 6.52 -13.06
N TRP A 319 8.23 5.77 -12.20
CA TRP A 319 7.11 6.32 -11.43
C TRP A 319 7.56 7.42 -10.46
N LEU A 320 8.69 7.22 -9.78
CA LEU A 320 9.26 8.21 -8.86
C LEU A 320 9.82 9.45 -9.57
N ALA A 321 10.30 9.29 -10.80
CA ALA A 321 10.83 10.39 -11.61
C ALA A 321 9.75 11.24 -12.30
N ARG A 322 8.46 10.89 -12.15
CA ARG A 322 7.35 11.65 -12.74
C ARG A 322 7.33 13.10 -12.19
N PRO A 323 7.18 14.13 -13.04
CA PRO A 323 6.94 15.50 -12.59
C PRO A 323 5.73 15.56 -11.67
N LYS A 324 5.86 16.24 -10.53
CA LYS A 324 4.73 16.56 -9.66
C LYS A 324 4.12 17.87 -10.16
N GLU A 325 2.87 17.81 -10.61
CA GLU A 325 2.05 18.99 -10.92
C GLU A 325 1.70 19.78 -9.65
#